data_AF-A0A8S0U209-F1
#
_entry.id   AF-A0A8S0U209-F1
#
_cell.length_a   1.000
_cell.length_b   1.000
_cell.length_c   1.000
_cell.angle_alpha   90.00
_cell.angle_beta   90.00
_cell.angle_gamma   90.00
#
_symmetry.space_group_name_H-M   'P 1'
#
loop_
_entity.id
_entity.type
_entity.pdbx_description
1 polymer ?
#
loop_
_entity_poly.entity_id
_entity_poly.type
_entity_poly.pdbx_seq_one_letter_code
_entity_poly.pdbx_strand_id
1 'polypeptide(L)'
;MSQEPLEELSNNAERTFIKFLSEVNDFIMDNPLNWMVNIVAANSMYQIKRVILPASGNMETDERLFDHLSFMIADILAASLTNLPHVITIICHHNFQKERRKSVRQAALLLDEAEEILQILEIPSLDPDKAAYID
;
A
#
# COMPACT_ATOMS: atom_id res chain seq x y z
N MET A 1 -36.85 6.29 16.54
CA MET A 1 -36.10 5.05 16.84
C MET A 1 -35.09 5.36 17.94
N SER A 2 -34.93 4.51 18.97
CA SER A 2 -33.98 4.81 20.05
C SER A 2 -32.54 4.77 19.52
N GLN A 3 -31.78 5.84 19.73
CA GLN A 3 -30.35 5.93 19.35
C GLN A 3 -29.44 5.14 20.31
N GLU A 4 -29.97 4.66 21.44
CA GLU A 4 -29.23 4.01 22.53
C GLU A 4 -28.31 2.85 22.09
N PRO A 5 -28.73 1.88 21.24
CA PRO A 5 -27.87 0.76 20.89
C PRO A 5 -26.68 1.16 20.03
N LEU A 6 -26.88 2.12 19.11
CA LEU A 6 -25.84 2.62 18.21
C LEU A 6 -24.82 3.47 18.98
N GLU A 7 -25.31 4.27 19.92
CA GLU A 7 -24.49 5.10 20.78
C GLU A 7 -23.61 4.25 21.71
N GLU A 8 -24.16 3.18 22.30
CA GLU A 8 -23.40 2.23 23.11
C GLU A 8 -22.32 1.51 22.30
N LEU A 9 -22.68 0.99 21.12
CA LEU A 9 -21.74 0.33 20.21
C LEU A 9 -20.59 1.25 19.81
N SER A 10 -20.90 2.51 19.51
CA SER A 10 -19.86 3.45 19.10
C SER A 10 -18.99 3.93 20.27
N ASN A 11 -19.56 4.13 21.46
CA ASN A 11 -18.79 4.42 22.67
C ASN A 11 -17.81 3.28 23.01
N ASN A 12 -18.22 2.03 22.78
CA ASN A 12 -17.35 0.88 22.98
C ASN A 12 -16.22 0.82 21.92
N ALA A 13 -16.56 1.08 20.66
CA ALA A 13 -15.61 1.17 19.57
C ALA A 13 -14.57 2.28 19.81
N GLU A 14 -15.00 3.46 20.24
CA GLU A 14 -14.13 4.57 20.64
C GLU A 14 -13.14 4.15 21.73
N ARG A 15 -13.63 3.54 22.81
CA ARG A 15 -12.79 3.11 23.93
C ARG A 15 -11.75 2.07 23.49
N THR A 16 -12.16 1.12 22.67
CA THR A 16 -11.28 0.07 22.13
C THR A 16 -10.21 0.69 21.24
N PHE A 17 -10.58 1.62 20.38
CA PHE A 17 -9.67 2.28 19.46
C PHE A 17 -8.66 3.20 20.20
N ILE A 18 -9.12 4.05 21.11
CA ILE A 18 -8.24 4.93 21.91
C ILE A 18 -7.27 4.10 22.75
N LYS A 19 -7.75 3.01 23.35
CA LYS A 19 -6.89 2.10 24.12
C LYS A 19 -5.80 1.48 23.23
N PHE A 20 -6.16 1.01 22.04
CA PHE A 20 -5.19 0.53 21.07
C PHE A 20 -4.13 1.59 20.71
N LEU A 21 -4.55 2.83 20.42
CA LEU A 21 -3.61 3.92 20.13
C LEU A 21 -2.66 4.21 21.30
N SER A 22 -3.11 4.02 22.54
CA SER A 22 -2.27 4.23 23.73
C SER A 22 -1.28 3.10 24.03
N GLU A 23 -1.53 1.90 23.51
CA GLU A 23 -0.74 0.69 23.80
C GLU A 23 0.28 0.36 22.69
N VAL A 24 0.10 0.93 21.49
CA VAL A 24 0.86 0.58 20.30
C VAL A 24 1.89 1.65 19.97
N ASN A 25 3.12 1.21 19.67
CA ASN A 25 4.24 2.09 19.31
C ASN A 25 4.05 2.68 17.89
N ASP A 26 4.54 3.89 17.65
CA ASP A 26 4.29 4.71 16.43
C ASP A 26 4.43 3.92 15.11
N PHE A 27 5.40 3.00 15.02
CA PHE A 27 5.66 2.23 13.80
C PHE A 27 4.48 1.34 13.33
N ILE A 28 3.64 0.81 14.24
CA ILE A 28 2.43 0.07 13.85
C ILE A 28 1.28 1.03 13.53
N MET A 29 1.31 2.25 14.05
CA MET A 29 0.33 3.30 13.74
C MET A 29 0.51 3.89 12.33
N ASP A 30 1.71 3.79 11.75
CA ASP A 30 2.01 4.37 10.42
C ASP A 30 1.22 3.74 9.27
N ASN A 31 0.82 2.47 9.39
CA ASN A 31 0.07 1.79 8.33
C ASN A 31 -1.17 1.05 8.87
N PRO A 32 -2.39 1.57 8.60
CA PRO A 32 -3.65 0.92 8.97
C PRO A 32 -3.82 -0.51 8.42
N LEU A 33 -3.08 -0.90 7.38
CA LEU A 33 -3.09 -2.27 6.84
C LEU A 33 -2.47 -3.29 7.79
N ASN A 34 -1.66 -2.85 8.76
CA ASN A 34 -1.06 -3.71 9.77
C ASN A 34 -1.96 -3.89 11.01
N TRP A 35 -3.14 -3.25 11.04
CA TRP A 35 -4.02 -3.30 12.20
C TRP A 35 -4.85 -4.58 12.20
N MET A 36 -5.15 -5.10 13.40
CA MET A 36 -6.08 -6.21 13.54
C MET A 36 -7.48 -5.78 13.10
N VAL A 37 -8.24 -6.72 12.50
CA VAL A 37 -9.57 -6.46 11.93
C VAL A 37 -10.54 -5.81 12.92
N ASN A 38 -10.51 -6.23 14.19
CA ASN A 38 -11.34 -5.65 15.25
C ASN A 38 -11.00 -4.17 15.53
N ILE A 39 -9.73 -3.77 15.38
CA ILE A 39 -9.28 -2.38 15.54
C ILE A 39 -9.72 -1.54 14.34
N VAL A 40 -9.62 -2.07 13.12
CA VAL A 40 -10.12 -1.40 11.91
C VAL A 40 -11.63 -1.17 12.01
N ALA A 41 -12.39 -2.18 12.47
CA ALA A 41 -13.82 -2.06 12.71
C ALA A 41 -14.13 -1.02 13.81
N ALA A 42 -13.39 -1.02 14.90
CA ALA A 42 -13.54 -0.05 15.99
C ALA A 42 -13.25 1.39 15.53
N ASN A 43 -12.17 1.61 14.79
CA ASN A 43 -11.86 2.91 14.18
C ASN A 43 -12.99 3.36 13.25
N SER A 44 -13.47 2.46 12.38
CA SER A 44 -14.56 2.78 11.44
C SER A 44 -15.84 3.20 12.17
N MET A 45 -16.24 2.46 13.20
CA MET A 45 -17.42 2.77 14.03
C MET A 45 -17.25 4.05 14.86
N TYR A 46 -16.04 4.35 15.31
CA TYR A 46 -15.70 5.61 15.97
C TYR A 46 -15.82 6.80 15.01
N GLN A 47 -15.27 6.69 13.80
CA GLN A 47 -15.38 7.75 12.79
C GLN A 47 -16.82 7.96 12.35
N ILE A 48 -17.59 6.88 12.19
CA ILE A 48 -19.03 6.93 11.90
C ILE A 48 -19.75 7.77 12.95
N LYS A 49 -19.55 7.52 14.26
CA LYS A 49 -20.12 8.39 15.29
C LYS A 49 -19.65 9.82 15.19
N ARG A 50 -18.35 10.06 15.02
CA ARG A 50 -17.83 11.43 14.94
C ARG A 50 -18.42 12.25 13.81
N VAL A 51 -18.70 11.61 12.67
CA VAL A 51 -19.13 12.31 11.47
C VAL A 51 -20.66 12.30 11.34
N ILE A 52 -21.31 11.17 11.61
CA ILE A 52 -22.72 10.93 11.29
C ILE A 52 -23.63 11.27 12.48
N LEU A 53 -23.20 10.99 13.72
CA LEU A 53 -24.04 11.25 14.90
C LEU A 53 -24.36 12.75 15.06
N PRO A 54 -23.38 13.69 14.95
CA PRO A 54 -23.68 15.13 14.96
C PRO A 54 -24.54 15.59 13.78
N ALA A 55 -24.37 14.95 12.61
CA ALA A 55 -25.09 15.30 11.39
C ALA A 55 -26.57 14.83 11.44
N SER A 56 -26.85 13.74 12.16
CA SER A 56 -28.20 13.20 12.36
C SER A 56 -29.10 14.07 13.25
N GLY A 57 -28.52 14.91 14.12
CA GLY A 57 -29.30 15.85 14.95
C GLY A 57 -29.89 17.03 14.17
N ASN A 58 -29.35 17.33 12.98
CA ASN A 58 -29.79 18.43 12.09
C ASN A 58 -30.40 17.95 10.77
N MET A 59 -30.37 16.65 10.46
CA MET A 59 -30.95 16.08 9.25
C MET A 59 -32.27 15.37 9.56
N GLU A 60 -33.39 16.03 9.24
CA GLU A 60 -34.75 15.54 9.52
C GLU A 60 -35.18 14.27 8.73
N THR A 61 -34.35 13.73 7.83
CA THR A 61 -34.73 12.58 6.98
C THR A 61 -33.57 11.60 6.73
N ASP A 62 -33.87 10.30 6.86
CA ASP A 62 -32.93 9.19 6.59
C ASP A 62 -32.31 9.26 5.19
N GLU A 63 -33.03 9.83 4.20
CA GLU A 63 -32.55 10.01 2.83
C GLU A 63 -31.33 10.96 2.74
N ARG A 64 -31.36 12.10 3.46
CA ARG A 64 -30.23 13.04 3.45
C ARG A 64 -29.00 12.47 4.11
N LEU A 65 -29.19 11.64 5.14
CA LEU A 65 -28.12 10.93 5.80
C LEU A 65 -27.48 9.90 4.86
N PHE A 66 -28.31 9.16 4.13
CA PHE A 66 -27.86 8.19 3.13
C PHE A 66 -27.09 8.86 1.98
N ASP A 67 -27.58 9.99 1.47
CA ASP A 67 -26.88 10.76 0.44
C ASP A 67 -25.53 11.27 0.96
N HIS A 68 -25.49 11.83 2.17
CA HIS A 68 -24.24 12.32 2.75
C HIS A 68 -23.21 11.19 2.94
N LEU A 69 -23.66 10.03 3.43
CA LEU A 69 -22.85 8.81 3.51
C LEU A 69 -22.33 8.38 2.14
N SER A 70 -23.20 8.38 1.14
CA SER A 70 -22.86 7.99 -0.23
C SER A 70 -21.82 8.92 -0.84
N PHE A 71 -21.95 10.24 -0.63
CA PHE A 71 -20.96 11.22 -1.07
C PHE A 71 -19.60 11.01 -0.40
N MET A 72 -19.56 10.81 0.92
CA MET A 72 -18.29 10.56 1.62
C MET A 72 -17.60 9.29 1.12
N ILE A 73 -18.35 8.21 0.90
CA ILE A 73 -17.79 6.97 0.35
C ILE A 73 -17.27 7.22 -1.07
N ALA A 74 -18.03 7.93 -1.90
CA ALA A 74 -17.63 8.28 -3.25
C ALA A 74 -16.36 9.14 -3.27
N ASP A 75 -16.23 10.12 -2.39
CA ASP A 75 -15.05 10.98 -2.28
C ASP A 75 -13.80 10.18 -1.85
N ILE A 76 -13.94 9.27 -0.88
CA ILE A 76 -12.84 8.39 -0.45
C ILE A 76 -12.42 7.47 -1.61
N LEU A 77 -13.38 6.88 -2.32
CA LEU A 77 -13.11 6.03 -3.48
C LEU A 77 -12.44 6.83 -4.60
N ALA A 78 -12.95 8.02 -4.92
CA ALA A 78 -12.40 8.89 -5.95
C ALA A 78 -10.94 9.25 -5.62
N ALA A 79 -10.66 9.73 -4.41
CA ALA A 79 -9.31 10.05 -3.96
C ALA A 79 -8.36 8.84 -4.03
N SER A 80 -8.84 7.67 -3.61
CA SER A 80 -8.06 6.43 -3.64
C SER A 80 -7.76 5.99 -5.08
N LEU A 81 -8.76 6.05 -5.96
CA LEU A 81 -8.64 5.68 -7.37
C LEU A 81 -7.74 6.67 -8.14
N THR A 82 -7.80 7.97 -7.85
CA THR A 82 -6.90 8.95 -8.45
C THR A 82 -5.45 8.75 -8.06
N ASN A 83 -5.18 8.22 -6.86
CA ASN A 83 -3.82 7.91 -6.39
C ASN A 83 -3.31 6.55 -6.89
N LEU A 84 -4.20 5.67 -7.34
CA LEU A 84 -3.86 4.31 -7.72
C LEU A 84 -2.85 4.21 -8.89
N PRO A 85 -2.97 4.99 -10.00
CA PRO A 85 -1.97 4.99 -11.06
C PRO A 85 -0.56 5.33 -10.58
N HIS A 86 -0.45 6.26 -9.63
CA HIS A 86 0.83 6.66 -9.06
C HIS A 86 1.46 5.51 -8.24
N VAL A 87 0.67 4.88 -7.36
CA VAL A 87 1.10 3.72 -6.57
C VAL A 87 1.51 2.55 -7.47
N ILE A 88 0.70 2.22 -8.49
CA ILE A 88 1.01 1.18 -9.47
C ILE A 88 2.35 1.49 -10.16
N THR A 89 2.55 2.73 -10.61
CA THR A 89 3.78 3.16 -11.27
C THR A 89 5.01 2.93 -10.39
N ILE A 90 4.93 3.31 -9.11
CA ILE A 90 6.02 3.10 -8.15
C ILE A 90 6.33 1.61 -7.98
N ILE A 91 5.30 0.78 -7.76
CA ILE A 91 5.47 -0.66 -7.57
C ILE A 91 6.07 -1.32 -8.81
N CYS A 92 5.54 -1.01 -10.00
CA CYS A 92 6.05 -1.55 -11.26
C CYS A 92 7.50 -1.12 -11.51
N HIS A 93 7.84 0.14 -11.27
CA HIS A 93 9.20 0.63 -11.46
C HIS A 93 10.18 -0.03 -10.49
N HIS A 94 9.81 -0.16 -9.22
CA HIS A 94 10.61 -0.84 -8.21
C HIS A 94 10.86 -2.32 -8.58
N ASN A 95 9.81 -3.03 -9.02
CA ASN A 95 9.93 -4.42 -9.46
C ASN A 95 10.83 -4.54 -10.70
N PHE A 96 10.66 -3.67 -11.70
CA PHE A 96 11.51 -3.64 -12.89
C PHE A 96 12.99 -3.41 -12.53
N GLN A 97 13.28 -2.46 -11.65
CA GLN A 97 14.65 -2.23 -11.16
C GLN A 97 15.22 -3.45 -10.45
N LYS A 98 14.42 -4.11 -9.58
CA LYS A 98 14.83 -5.31 -8.85
C LYS A 98 15.18 -6.45 -9.80
N GLU A 99 14.33 -6.74 -10.77
CA GLU A 99 14.57 -7.82 -11.75
C GLU A 99 15.75 -7.50 -12.67
N ARG A 100 15.90 -6.25 -13.12
CA ARG A 100 17.08 -5.83 -13.88
C ARG A 100 18.37 -5.98 -13.10
N ARG A 101 18.41 -5.56 -11.82
CA ARG A 101 19.60 -5.72 -10.97
C ARG A 101 19.98 -7.19 -10.79
N LYS A 102 18.99 -8.08 -10.57
CA LYS A 102 19.23 -9.52 -10.50
C LYS A 102 19.82 -10.07 -11.80
N SER A 103 19.24 -9.71 -12.94
CA SER A 103 19.69 -10.16 -14.26
C SER A 103 21.12 -9.69 -14.57
N VAL A 104 21.44 -8.41 -14.32
CA VAL A 104 22.80 -7.86 -14.50
C VAL A 104 23.81 -8.57 -13.59
N ARG A 105 23.46 -8.81 -12.33
CA ARG A 105 24.33 -9.55 -11.40
C ARG A 105 24.61 -10.97 -11.90
N GLN A 106 23.58 -11.66 -12.40
CA GLN A 106 23.75 -13.01 -12.95
C GLN A 106 24.65 -13.01 -14.20
N ALA A 107 24.46 -12.05 -15.10
CA ALA A 107 25.28 -11.92 -16.30
C ALA A 107 26.76 -11.64 -15.95
N ALA A 108 27.01 -10.81 -14.95
CA ALA A 108 28.37 -10.53 -14.48
C ALA A 108 29.07 -11.79 -13.91
N LEU A 109 28.35 -12.61 -13.13
CA LEU A 109 28.90 -13.87 -12.61
C LEU A 109 29.21 -14.87 -13.73
N LEU A 110 28.31 -15.02 -14.70
CA LEU A 110 28.53 -15.91 -15.85
C LEU A 110 29.69 -15.44 -16.74
N LEU A 111 29.88 -14.12 -16.87
CA LEU A 111 31.01 -13.57 -17.62
C LEU A 111 32.34 -13.87 -16.92
N ASP A 112 32.38 -13.73 -15.60
CA ASP A 112 33.55 -14.05 -14.76
C ASP A 112 33.93 -15.54 -14.91
N GLU A 113 32.97 -16.45 -14.75
CA GLU A 113 33.17 -17.89 -14.97
C GLU A 113 33.62 -18.21 -16.41
N ALA A 114 33.06 -17.51 -17.41
CA ALA A 114 33.47 -17.71 -18.80
C ALA A 114 34.90 -17.21 -19.07
N GLU A 115 35.32 -16.11 -18.43
CA GLU A 115 36.68 -15.58 -18.51
C GLU A 115 37.69 -16.57 -17.91
N GLU A 116 37.38 -17.17 -16.75
CA GLU A 116 38.21 -18.22 -16.15
C GLU A 116 38.39 -19.42 -17.09
N ILE A 117 37.31 -19.87 -17.75
CA ILE A 117 37.37 -20.97 -18.72
C ILE A 117 38.26 -20.60 -19.92
N LEU A 118 38.11 -19.39 -20.47
CA LEU A 118 38.92 -18.93 -21.61
C LEU A 118 40.41 -18.85 -21.25
N GLN A 119 40.75 -18.42 -20.04
CA GLN A 119 42.12 -18.42 -19.53
C GLN A 119 42.73 -19.83 -19.47
N ILE A 120 41.97 -20.82 -19.00
CA ILE A 120 42.40 -22.24 -18.96
C ILE A 120 42.62 -22.78 -20.37
N LEU A 121 41.77 -22.41 -21.32
CA LEU A 121 41.85 -22.89 -22.70
C LEU A 121 42.95 -22.19 -23.53
N GLU A 122 43.70 -21.24 -22.96
CA GLU A 122 44.74 -20.43 -23.62
C GLU A 122 44.29 -19.82 -24.95
N ILE A 123 42.98 -19.54 -25.10
CA ILE A 123 42.44 -18.90 -26.30
C ILE A 123 42.87 -17.42 -26.25
N PRO A 124 43.60 -16.89 -27.26
CA PRO A 124 44.02 -15.49 -27.25
C PRO A 124 42.78 -14.61 -27.09
N SER A 125 42.88 -13.59 -26.24
CA SER A 125 41.79 -12.65 -26.01
C SER A 125 41.20 -12.20 -27.36
N LEU A 126 39.88 -12.36 -27.51
CA LEU A 126 39.13 -11.80 -28.62
C LEU A 126 39.19 -10.28 -28.48
N ASP A 127 40.22 -9.70 -29.09
CA ASP A 127 40.37 -8.27 -29.25
C ASP A 127 39.09 -7.73 -29.92
N PRO A 128 38.27 -6.94 -29.20
CA PRO A 128 36.98 -6.48 -29.72
C PRO A 128 37.15 -5.60 -30.96
N ASP A 129 38.35 -5.02 -31.18
CA ASP A 129 38.66 -4.25 -32.37
C ASP A 129 38.96 -5.12 -33.61
N LYS A 130 39.20 -6.43 -33.44
CA LYS A 130 39.43 -7.38 -34.54
C LYS A 130 38.19 -8.16 -34.96
N ALA A 131 37.14 -8.17 -34.14
CA ALA A 131 35.86 -8.82 -34.46
C ALA A 131 34.99 -8.01 -35.46
N ALA A 132 35.39 -6.77 -35.78
CA ALA A 132 34.64 -5.87 -36.66
C ALA A 132 34.93 -6.03 -38.16
N TYR A 133 35.81 -6.95 -38.57
CA TYR A 133 36.08 -7.24 -39.98
C TYR A 133 35.84 -8.72 -40.28
N ILE A 134 34.67 -9.02 -40.80
CA ILE A 134 34.43 -10.22 -41.60
C ILE A 134 33.76 -9.74 -42.89
N ASP A 135 34.54 -9.74 -43.98
CA ASP A 135 34.07 -9.60 -45.37
C ASP A 135 33.34 -10.88 -45.82
#